data_AF-A0A6B1B4C9-F1
#
_entry.id   AF-A0A6B1B4C9-F1
#
_cell.length_a   1.000
_cell.length_b   1.000
_cell.length_c   1.000
_cell.angle_alpha   90.00
_cell.angle_beta   90.00
_cell.angle_gamma   90.00
#
_symmetry.space_group_name_H-M   'P 1'
#
loop_
_entity.id
_entity.type
_entity.pdbx_description
1 polymer ?
#
loop_
_entity_poly.entity_id
_entity_poly.type
_entity_poly.pdbx_seq_one_letter_code
_entity_poly.pdbx_strand_id
1 'polypeptide(L)'
;MRTDHLPTTPPPLTASSDAAAVNLQLVGGTATVQSEPLVPAATSQPLRVLLARPWDDPSLRRRGHDPRSAYVERFWVAILGPSAVWFLRLLAREFDELAPGEDLRLDLDSTARRLGLQHRGGRTSSFMRTIDRCAMFHLAQFADDAVLMVRRLLPPVPRRLHDRMPQELRNEVGRWSRTDGGADFSVGETRLLASCMLMLGHGLHESAERLVTLGLAPNAANEATAWAWAQRCTRPSTHRGG
;
A
#
# COMPACT_ATOMS: atom_id res chain seq x y z
N MET A 1 -28.55 55.09 -17.71
CA MET A 1 -29.16 53.99 -16.94
C MET A 1 -28.56 52.70 -17.48
N ARG A 2 -27.72 52.05 -16.65
CA ARG A 2 -27.16 50.69 -16.76
C ARG A 2 -26.64 50.20 -18.13
N THR A 3 -25.36 50.49 -18.36
CA THR A 3 -24.41 49.51 -18.91
C THR A 3 -24.27 48.35 -17.92
N ASP A 4 -24.45 47.11 -18.32
CA ASP A 4 -23.87 45.98 -17.57
C ASP A 4 -23.44 44.84 -18.48
N HIS A 5 -22.18 44.49 -18.25
CA HIS A 5 -21.29 43.56 -18.90
C HIS A 5 -21.76 42.10 -18.96
N LEU A 6 -21.50 41.48 -20.11
CA LEU A 6 -21.40 40.03 -20.29
C LEU A 6 -20.17 39.51 -19.52
N PRO A 7 -20.25 38.42 -18.72
CA PRO A 7 -19.05 37.83 -18.15
C PRO A 7 -18.34 36.94 -19.17
N THR A 8 -17.14 37.37 -19.50
CA THR A 8 -16.11 36.75 -20.33
C THR A 8 -15.75 35.34 -19.84
N THR A 9 -15.71 34.40 -20.78
CA THR A 9 -15.20 33.04 -20.62
C THR A 9 -13.75 33.06 -20.09
N PRO A 10 -13.41 32.34 -19.00
CA PRO A 10 -12.02 32.24 -18.57
C PRO A 10 -11.21 31.37 -19.55
N PRO A 11 -9.95 31.72 -19.83
CA PRO A 11 -9.09 30.96 -20.73
C PRO A 11 -8.71 29.60 -20.13
N PRO A 12 -8.36 28.59 -20.96
CA PRO A 12 -7.86 27.32 -20.46
C PRO A 12 -6.51 27.54 -19.76
N LEU A 13 -6.45 27.23 -18.46
CA LEU A 13 -5.22 27.10 -17.71
C LEU A 13 -4.41 25.95 -18.31
N THR A 14 -3.34 26.30 -19.02
CA THR A 14 -2.26 25.39 -19.38
C THR A 14 -1.63 24.84 -18.10
N ALA A 15 -2.10 23.66 -17.68
CA ALA A 15 -1.43 22.87 -16.67
C ALA A 15 -0.15 22.29 -17.29
N SER A 16 0.95 23.01 -17.12
CA SER A 16 2.30 22.47 -17.22
C SER A 16 2.48 21.48 -16.06
N SER A 17 2.07 20.23 -16.29
CA SER A 17 2.36 19.13 -15.37
C SER A 17 3.70 18.52 -15.78
N ASP A 18 4.75 19.02 -15.14
CA ASP A 18 6.03 18.34 -15.04
C ASP A 18 5.82 17.05 -14.22
N ALA A 19 5.25 16.05 -14.87
CA ALA A 19 5.20 14.70 -14.35
C ALA A 19 6.62 14.15 -14.49
N ALA A 20 7.36 14.19 -13.37
CA ALA A 20 8.61 13.47 -13.21
C ALA A 20 8.40 12.00 -13.63
N ALA A 21 8.76 11.71 -14.88
CA ALA A 21 8.69 10.40 -15.47
C ALA A 21 9.75 9.54 -14.78
N VAL A 22 9.32 8.74 -13.80
CA VAL A 22 10.16 7.67 -13.24
C VAL A 22 10.33 6.63 -14.34
N ASN A 23 11.48 6.73 -15.01
CA ASN A 23 11.85 5.93 -16.15
C ASN A 23 12.30 4.54 -15.67
N LEU A 24 11.41 3.53 -15.72
CA LEU A 24 11.80 2.13 -15.57
C LEU A 24 12.32 1.63 -16.92
N GLN A 25 13.63 1.79 -17.16
CA GLN A 25 14.31 1.17 -18.29
C GLN A 25 14.65 -0.29 -17.96
N LEU A 26 14.14 -1.21 -18.78
CA LEU A 26 14.53 -2.61 -18.82
C LEU A 26 15.69 -2.72 -19.84
N VAL A 27 16.91 -2.92 -19.36
CA VAL A 27 18.10 -3.16 -20.20
C VAL A 27 18.06 -4.61 -20.70
N GLY A 28 17.89 -4.77 -22.02
CA GLY A 28 18.10 -6.03 -22.74
C GLY A 28 19.28 -5.87 -23.69
N GLY A 29 20.39 -6.53 -23.39
CA GLY A 29 21.58 -6.55 -24.25
C GLY A 29 22.55 -7.63 -23.78
N THR A 30 22.62 -8.72 -24.53
CA THR A 30 23.53 -9.85 -24.33
C THR A 30 24.97 -9.43 -24.60
N ALA A 31 25.84 -9.49 -23.60
CA ALA A 31 27.28 -9.40 -23.77
C ALA A 31 27.96 -10.59 -23.08
N THR A 32 28.52 -11.48 -23.90
CA THR A 32 29.41 -12.57 -23.49
C THR A 32 30.73 -11.97 -23.03
N VAL A 33 31.15 -12.24 -21.79
CA VAL A 33 32.51 -11.91 -21.30
C VAL A 33 33.13 -13.14 -20.63
N GLN A 34 34.36 -13.42 -21.04
CA GLN A 34 35.22 -14.53 -20.63
C GLN A 34 35.78 -14.35 -19.21
N SER A 35 36.17 -15.48 -18.64
CA SER A 35 36.63 -15.72 -17.27
C SER A 35 38.04 -15.19 -16.95
N GLU A 36 38.28 -14.80 -15.69
CA GLU A 36 39.56 -14.98 -14.99
C GLU A 36 39.31 -15.18 -13.47
N PRO A 37 40.09 -16.02 -12.75
CA PRO A 37 39.73 -16.47 -11.40
C PRO A 37 40.52 -15.80 -10.25
N LEU A 38 39.92 -15.92 -9.06
CA LEU A 38 40.49 -15.89 -7.71
C LEU A 38 40.60 -14.53 -6.97
N VAL A 39 39.57 -14.28 -6.14
CA VAL A 39 39.74 -13.83 -4.75
C VAL A 39 38.77 -14.69 -3.93
N PRO A 40 39.17 -15.32 -2.79
CA PRO A 40 38.19 -15.98 -1.94
C PRO A 40 37.23 -14.89 -1.44
N ALA A 41 35.98 -14.96 -1.90
CA ALA A 41 34.92 -14.08 -1.47
C ALA A 41 34.95 -14.03 0.06
N ALA A 42 35.25 -12.86 0.62
CA ALA A 42 35.08 -12.63 2.04
C ALA A 42 33.68 -13.14 2.40
N THR A 43 33.63 -14.14 3.28
CA THR A 43 32.39 -14.76 3.72
C THR A 43 31.59 -13.70 4.46
N SER A 44 30.86 -12.87 3.71
CA SER A 44 29.95 -11.88 4.25
C SER A 44 28.97 -12.66 5.10
N GLN A 45 29.07 -12.52 6.42
CA GLN A 45 28.14 -13.18 7.30
C GLN A 45 26.73 -12.79 6.86
N PRO A 46 25.81 -13.76 6.77
CA PRO A 46 24.47 -13.47 6.30
C PRO A 46 23.83 -12.47 7.25
N LEU A 47 23.29 -11.37 6.71
CA LEU A 47 22.48 -10.44 7.48
C LEU A 47 21.36 -11.25 8.12
N ARG A 48 21.31 -11.29 9.45
CA ARG A 48 20.28 -12.04 10.19
C ARG A 48 19.09 -11.16 10.56
N VAL A 49 19.33 -9.86 10.64
CA VAL A 49 18.37 -8.89 11.15
C VAL A 49 18.35 -7.67 10.25
N LEU A 50 17.15 -7.20 9.94
CA LEU A 50 16.89 -5.99 9.21
C LEU A 50 16.04 -5.05 10.06
N LEU A 51 16.38 -3.77 10.08
CA LEU A 51 15.56 -2.74 10.69
C LEU A 51 14.57 -2.24 9.63
N ALA A 52 13.28 -2.40 9.88
CA ALA A 52 12.23 -1.91 9.00
C ALA A 52 11.62 -0.63 9.57
N ARG A 53 11.60 0.43 8.75
CA ARG A 53 11.03 1.73 9.12
C ARG A 53 9.82 2.05 8.25
N PRO A 54 8.72 2.59 8.80
CA PRO A 54 7.63 3.11 7.98
C PRO A 54 8.13 4.27 7.11
N TRP A 55 7.81 4.20 5.82
CA TRP A 55 8.00 5.28 4.86
C TRP A 55 6.65 5.96 4.62
N ASP A 56 6.51 7.15 5.21
CA ASP A 56 5.37 8.01 4.97
C ASP A 56 5.57 8.81 3.67
N ASP A 57 4.67 8.59 2.71
CA ASP A 57 4.57 9.40 1.51
C ASP A 57 3.28 10.23 1.56
N PRO A 58 3.38 11.54 1.83
CA PRO A 58 2.22 12.43 1.90
C PRO A 58 1.35 12.44 0.65
N SER A 59 1.93 12.18 -0.54
CA SER A 59 1.19 12.15 -1.81
C SER A 59 0.17 11.01 -1.87
N LEU A 60 0.38 9.96 -1.08
CA LEU A 60 -0.51 8.81 -0.98
C LEU A 60 -1.59 8.95 0.09
N ARG A 61 -1.55 9.99 0.94
CA ARG A 61 -2.49 10.12 2.06
C ARG A 61 -3.97 10.07 1.64
N ARG A 62 -4.31 10.65 0.47
CA ARG A 62 -5.69 10.72 -0.03
C ARG A 62 -6.08 9.62 -1.02
N ARG A 63 -5.10 9.03 -1.70
CA ARG A 63 -5.29 8.11 -2.85
C ARG A 63 -4.68 6.73 -2.63
N GLY A 64 -3.89 6.57 -1.58
CA GLY A 64 -3.21 5.34 -1.24
C GLY A 64 -4.14 4.37 -0.53
N HIS A 65 -3.82 3.08 -0.68
CA HIS A 65 -4.57 1.97 -0.13
C HIS A 65 -3.73 1.24 0.92
N ASP A 66 -4.35 0.93 2.05
CA ASP A 66 -3.72 0.11 3.09
C ASP A 66 -3.40 -1.29 2.51
N PRO A 67 -2.21 -1.88 2.78
CA PRO A 67 -1.86 -3.24 2.35
C PRO A 67 -2.89 -4.32 2.69
N ARG A 68 -3.67 -4.09 3.76
CA ARG A 68 -4.69 -5.00 4.29
C ARG A 68 -6.06 -4.80 3.64
N SER A 69 -6.26 -3.70 2.92
CA SER A 69 -7.48 -3.46 2.16
C SER A 69 -7.62 -4.50 1.04
N ALA A 70 -8.84 -4.91 0.72
CA ALA A 70 -9.00 -5.82 -0.41
C ALA A 70 -8.91 -5.14 -1.79
N TYR A 71 -8.72 -3.82 -1.88
CA TYR A 71 -8.14 -3.23 -3.10
C TYR A 71 -6.77 -3.85 -3.40
N VAL A 72 -5.90 -3.92 -2.38
CA VAL A 72 -4.56 -4.50 -2.52
C VAL A 72 -4.65 -6.00 -2.78
N GLU A 73 -5.56 -6.70 -2.09
CA GLU A 73 -5.80 -8.12 -2.34
C GLU A 73 -6.26 -8.38 -3.79
N ARG A 74 -7.20 -7.58 -4.29
CA ARG A 74 -7.83 -7.75 -5.61
C ARG A 74 -6.87 -7.42 -6.76
N PHE A 75 -6.15 -6.31 -6.68
CA PHE A 75 -5.40 -5.77 -7.82
C PHE A 75 -3.88 -5.94 -7.69
N TRP A 76 -3.33 -5.85 -6.48
CA TRP A 76 -1.89 -5.88 -6.28
C TRP A 76 -1.33 -7.30 -6.13
N VAL A 77 -2.14 -8.29 -5.72
CA VAL A 77 -1.68 -9.70 -5.59
C VAL A 77 -1.22 -10.25 -6.93
N ALA A 78 -1.91 -9.98 -8.04
CA ALA A 78 -1.49 -10.43 -9.37
C ALA A 78 -0.17 -9.77 -9.84
N ILE A 79 0.12 -8.56 -9.35
CA ILE A 79 1.31 -7.78 -9.73
C ILE A 79 2.52 -8.15 -8.87
N LEU A 80 2.37 -8.12 -7.55
CA LEU A 80 3.45 -8.35 -6.57
C LEU A 80 3.63 -9.83 -6.23
N GLY A 81 2.61 -10.64 -6.45
CA GLY A 81 2.55 -11.99 -5.93
C GLY A 81 2.11 -12.04 -4.46
N PRO A 82 1.59 -13.19 -4.03
CA PRO A 82 0.99 -13.35 -2.70
C PRO A 82 1.98 -13.10 -1.56
N SER A 83 3.21 -13.59 -1.68
CA SER A 83 4.24 -13.46 -0.64
C SER A 83 4.59 -11.99 -0.34
N ALA A 84 4.71 -11.16 -1.37
CA ALA A 84 5.03 -9.74 -1.21
C ALA A 84 3.85 -8.97 -0.59
N VAL A 85 2.62 -9.24 -1.03
CA VAL A 85 1.42 -8.64 -0.41
C VAL A 85 1.31 -9.05 1.06
N TRP A 86 1.49 -10.33 1.38
CA TRP A 86 1.45 -10.79 2.77
C TRP A 86 2.58 -10.21 3.63
N PHE A 87 3.78 -10.05 3.08
CA PHE A 87 4.87 -9.36 3.75
C PHE A 87 4.50 -7.90 4.07
N LEU A 88 3.93 -7.16 3.11
CA LEU A 88 3.48 -5.78 3.35
C LEU A 88 2.34 -5.71 4.38
N ARG A 89 1.41 -6.67 4.37
CA ARG A 89 0.34 -6.78 5.38
C ARG A 89 0.88 -7.06 6.77
N LEU A 90 1.90 -7.92 6.87
CA LEU A 90 2.60 -8.19 8.10
C LEU A 90 3.22 -6.91 8.64
N LEU A 91 4.02 -6.21 7.83
CA LEU A 91 4.65 -4.95 8.23
C LEU A 91 3.64 -3.87 8.60
N ALA A 92 2.53 -3.75 7.87
CA ALA A 92 1.47 -2.80 8.20
C ALA A 92 0.91 -3.02 9.61
N ARG A 93 0.72 -4.28 10.01
CA ARG A 93 0.28 -4.62 11.36
C ARG A 93 1.36 -4.31 12.40
N GLU A 94 2.60 -4.74 12.18
CA GLU A 94 3.69 -4.50 13.12
C GLU A 94 3.96 -3.00 13.31
N PHE A 95 3.82 -2.20 12.24
CA PHE A 95 3.93 -0.74 12.30
C PHE A 95 2.78 -0.05 13.03
N ASP A 96 1.60 -0.65 13.11
CA ASP A 96 0.50 -0.09 13.91
C ASP A 96 0.76 -0.23 15.42
N GLU A 97 1.54 -1.23 15.82
CA GLU A 97 1.90 -1.52 17.22
C GLU A 97 3.21 -0.80 17.64
N LEU A 98 3.96 -0.25 16.67
CA LEU A 98 5.25 0.40 16.87
C LEU A 98 5.10 1.83 17.41
N ALA A 99 5.95 2.22 18.37
CA ALA A 99 5.95 3.60 18.84
C ALA A 99 6.53 4.56 17.77
N PRO A 100 6.09 5.83 17.72
CA PRO A 100 6.58 6.78 16.73
C PRO A 100 8.10 6.96 16.80
N GLY A 101 8.78 6.79 15.65
CA GLY A 101 10.23 6.96 15.52
C GLY A 101 11.07 5.72 15.86
N GLU A 102 10.44 4.63 16.31
CA GLU A 102 11.12 3.35 16.46
C GLU A 102 11.24 2.61 15.13
N ASP A 103 12.26 1.74 15.04
CA ASP A 103 12.44 0.82 13.91
C ASP A 103 11.98 -0.58 14.31
N LEU A 104 11.23 -1.24 13.43
CA LEU A 104 10.83 -2.62 13.62
C LEU A 104 12.02 -3.55 13.35
N ARG A 105 12.44 -4.29 14.37
CA ARG A 105 13.52 -5.27 14.23
C ARG A 105 12.99 -6.58 13.62
N LEU A 106 13.33 -6.85 12.37
CA LEU A 106 12.98 -8.07 11.64
C LEU A 106 14.10 -9.09 11.72
N ASP A 107 13.92 -10.16 12.50
CA ASP A 107 14.73 -11.37 12.33
C ASP A 107 14.33 -12.06 11.01
N LEU A 108 15.27 -12.18 10.07
CA LEU A 108 14.95 -12.61 8.70
C LEU A 108 14.51 -14.07 8.64
N ASP A 109 15.12 -14.95 9.44
CA ASP A 109 14.76 -16.37 9.47
C ASP A 109 13.37 -16.58 10.08
N SER A 110 13.10 -15.94 11.23
CA SER A 110 11.80 -16.00 11.91
C SER A 110 10.70 -15.40 11.04
N THR A 111 10.94 -14.22 10.45
CA THR A 111 9.97 -13.54 9.59
C THR A 111 9.69 -14.35 8.31
N ALA A 112 10.71 -14.96 7.70
CA ALA A 112 10.52 -15.84 6.56
C ALA A 112 9.61 -17.03 6.90
N ARG A 113 9.83 -17.68 8.06
CA ARG A 113 9.00 -18.80 8.51
C ARG A 113 7.55 -18.40 8.77
N ARG A 114 7.30 -17.21 9.34
CA ARG A 114 5.92 -16.67 9.53
C ARG A 114 5.17 -16.54 8.20
N LEU A 115 5.88 -16.30 7.10
CA LEU A 115 5.33 -16.18 5.74
C LEU A 115 5.35 -17.49 4.96
N GLY A 116 5.81 -18.60 5.55
CA GLY A 116 5.98 -19.88 4.84
C GLY A 116 7.09 -19.87 3.79
N LEU A 117 8.08 -18.98 3.94
CA LEU A 117 9.19 -18.79 3.01
C LEU A 117 10.50 -19.31 3.58
N GLN A 118 11.47 -19.55 2.69
CA GLN A 118 12.82 -19.94 3.07
C GLN A 118 13.76 -18.74 3.09
N HIS A 119 14.53 -18.63 4.18
CA HIS A 119 15.74 -17.82 4.25
C HIS A 119 16.91 -18.77 4.53
N ARG A 120 17.95 -18.72 3.69
CA ARG A 120 19.18 -19.52 3.84
C ARG A 120 20.38 -18.59 3.99
N GLY A 121 20.19 -17.42 4.61
CA GLY A 121 21.19 -16.39 4.81
C GLY A 121 21.66 -15.63 3.55
N GLY A 122 21.31 -16.07 2.35
CA GLY A 122 21.73 -15.42 1.10
C GLY A 122 20.68 -14.48 0.50
N ARG A 123 21.14 -13.51 -0.33
CA ARG A 123 20.30 -12.62 -1.15
C ARG A 123 19.40 -13.34 -2.14
N THR A 124 19.70 -14.60 -2.47
CA THR A 124 18.93 -15.42 -3.43
C THR A 124 17.74 -16.17 -2.79
N SER A 125 17.54 -16.03 -1.48
CA SER A 125 16.44 -16.72 -0.78
C SER A 125 15.06 -16.25 -1.27
N SER A 126 14.02 -17.08 -1.11
CA SER A 126 12.67 -16.69 -1.53
C SER A 126 12.13 -15.49 -0.73
N PHE A 127 12.53 -15.40 0.53
CA PHE A 127 12.24 -14.24 1.36
C PHE A 127 12.96 -12.97 0.87
N MET A 128 14.25 -13.02 0.57
CA MET A 128 14.97 -11.87 0.02
C MET A 128 14.41 -11.44 -1.34
N ARG A 129 14.08 -12.38 -2.23
CA ARG A 129 13.37 -12.09 -3.49
C ARG A 129 12.01 -11.43 -3.29
N THR A 130 11.34 -11.69 -2.17
CA THR A 130 10.07 -11.05 -1.82
C THR A 130 10.30 -9.58 -1.45
N ILE A 131 11.34 -9.29 -0.66
CA ILE A 131 11.77 -7.91 -0.33
C ILE A 131 12.23 -7.18 -1.59
N ASP A 132 13.08 -7.81 -2.40
CA ASP A 132 13.56 -7.25 -3.67
C ASP A 132 12.40 -6.93 -4.62
N ARG A 133 11.35 -7.75 -4.63
CA ARG A 133 10.14 -7.47 -5.40
C ARG A 133 9.40 -6.25 -4.87
N CYS A 134 9.25 -6.10 -3.55
CA CYS A 134 8.70 -4.86 -2.99
C CYS A 134 9.55 -3.65 -3.40
N ALA A 135 10.88 -3.77 -3.43
CA ALA A 135 11.77 -2.72 -3.89
C ALA A 135 11.63 -2.40 -5.39
N MET A 136 11.52 -3.43 -6.24
CA MET A 136 11.29 -3.29 -7.68
C MET A 136 10.02 -2.50 -8.00
N PHE A 137 8.97 -2.62 -7.17
CA PHE A 137 7.72 -1.87 -7.32
C PHE A 137 7.69 -0.57 -6.50
N HIS A 138 8.83 -0.13 -5.96
CA HIS A 138 8.99 1.07 -5.14
C HIS A 138 8.10 1.10 -3.88
N LEU A 139 7.74 -0.07 -3.35
CA LEU A 139 7.01 -0.24 -2.09
C LEU A 139 7.93 -0.38 -0.88
N ALA A 140 9.19 -0.70 -1.14
CA ALA A 140 10.25 -0.67 -0.16
C ALA A 140 11.52 -0.07 -0.79
N GLN A 141 12.44 0.39 0.04
CA GLN A 141 13.77 0.79 -0.40
C GLN A 141 14.77 0.55 0.73
N PHE A 142 15.99 0.15 0.40
CA PHE A 142 17.06 0.09 1.38
C PHE A 142 17.63 1.51 1.55
N ALA A 143 17.59 2.02 2.78
CA ALA A 143 18.31 3.24 3.14
C ALA A 143 19.79 2.94 3.35
N ASP A 144 20.07 1.80 3.98
CA ASP A 144 21.40 1.22 4.21
C ASP A 144 21.31 -0.31 4.07
N ASP A 145 22.45 -1.02 4.17
CA ASP A 145 22.50 -2.48 4.07
C ASP A 145 21.64 -3.22 5.12
N ALA A 146 21.36 -2.58 6.26
CA ALA A 146 20.58 -3.14 7.35
C ALA A 146 19.25 -2.40 7.62
N VAL A 147 18.91 -1.37 6.82
CA VAL A 147 17.71 -0.54 7.05
C VAL A 147 16.81 -0.54 5.81
N LEU A 148 15.60 -1.07 5.96
CA LEU A 148 14.56 -1.13 4.95
C LEU A 148 13.44 -0.15 5.26
N MET A 149 13.27 0.86 4.43
CA MET A 149 12.12 1.74 4.49
C MET A 149 10.96 1.13 3.69
N VAL A 150 9.77 1.06 4.26
CA VAL A 150 8.61 0.39 3.64
C VAL A 150 7.39 1.30 3.65
N ARG A 151 6.77 1.49 2.47
CA ARG A 151 5.60 2.33 2.32
C ARG A 151 4.43 1.83 3.16
N ARG A 152 3.80 2.76 3.89
CA ARG A 152 2.56 2.48 4.63
C ARG A 152 1.34 2.29 3.74
N LEU A 153 1.34 2.96 2.59
CA LEU A 153 0.23 2.94 1.63
C LEU A 153 0.74 2.53 0.26
N LEU A 154 -0.01 1.64 -0.40
CA LEU A 154 0.24 1.33 -1.80
C LEU A 154 -0.43 2.39 -2.67
N PRO A 155 0.22 2.83 -3.75
CA PRO A 155 -0.44 3.72 -4.70
C PRO A 155 -1.60 3.00 -5.41
N PRO A 156 -2.52 3.75 -6.02
CA PRO A 156 -3.38 3.21 -7.04
C PRO A 156 -2.53 2.52 -8.12
N VAL A 157 -3.02 1.41 -8.66
CA VAL A 157 -2.32 0.66 -9.70
C VAL A 157 -1.97 1.61 -10.86
N PRO A 158 -0.69 1.69 -11.28
CA PRO A 158 -0.28 2.50 -12.41
C PRO A 158 -1.04 2.12 -13.69
N ARG A 159 -1.41 3.12 -14.52
CA ARG A 159 -2.14 2.92 -15.78
C ARG A 159 -1.55 1.81 -16.66
N ARG A 160 -0.23 1.80 -16.82
CA ARG A 160 0.50 0.76 -17.59
C ARG A 160 0.27 -0.69 -17.11
N LEU A 161 0.04 -0.89 -15.81
CA LEU A 161 -0.25 -2.20 -15.24
C LEU A 161 -1.75 -2.50 -15.30
N HIS A 162 -2.59 -1.47 -15.14
CA HIS A 162 -4.03 -1.55 -15.37
C HIS A 162 -4.36 -2.01 -16.78
N ASP A 163 -3.70 -1.48 -17.81
CA ASP A 163 -3.95 -1.85 -19.22
C ASP A 163 -3.72 -3.34 -19.51
N ARG A 164 -2.86 -4.00 -18.72
CA ARG A 164 -2.55 -5.43 -18.84
C ARG A 164 -3.49 -6.34 -18.04
N MET A 165 -4.38 -5.78 -17.23
CA MET A 165 -5.34 -6.55 -16.44
C MET A 165 -6.49 -7.07 -17.29
N PRO A 166 -7.13 -8.19 -16.88
CA PRO A 166 -8.41 -8.63 -17.43
C PRO A 166 -9.46 -7.51 -17.43
N GLN A 167 -10.36 -7.52 -18.42
CA GLN A 167 -11.33 -6.44 -18.62
C GLN A 167 -12.26 -6.26 -17.42
N GLU A 168 -12.61 -7.35 -16.75
CA GLU A 168 -13.45 -7.38 -15.56
C GLU A 168 -12.82 -6.54 -14.44
N LEU A 169 -11.52 -6.76 -14.17
CA LEU A 169 -10.78 -6.00 -13.16
C LEU A 169 -10.59 -4.55 -13.59
N ARG A 170 -10.32 -4.27 -14.87
CA ARG A 170 -10.17 -2.89 -15.36
C ARG A 170 -11.43 -2.05 -15.12
N ASN A 171 -12.60 -2.65 -15.31
CA ASN A 171 -13.90 -2.02 -15.07
C ASN A 171 -14.17 -1.81 -13.57
N GLU A 172 -13.67 -2.69 -12.72
CA GLU A 172 -13.85 -2.63 -11.27
C GLU A 172 -13.03 -1.51 -10.61
N VAL A 173 -11.80 -1.25 -11.09
CA VAL A 173 -10.87 -0.25 -10.51
C VAL A 173 -11.49 1.15 -10.38
N GLY A 174 -12.40 1.52 -11.27
CA GLY A 174 -13.10 2.81 -11.23
C GLY A 174 -13.90 3.03 -9.94
N ARG A 175 -14.43 1.96 -9.31
CA ARG A 175 -15.19 2.02 -8.05
C ARG A 175 -14.31 2.31 -6.82
N TRP A 176 -13.04 1.94 -6.93
CA TRP A 176 -12.05 2.07 -5.87
C TRP A 176 -11.24 3.37 -5.96
N SER A 177 -11.35 4.06 -7.08
CA SER A 177 -10.64 5.29 -7.36
C SER A 177 -11.49 6.48 -6.92
N ARG A 178 -10.97 7.29 -5.99
CA ARG A 178 -11.59 8.58 -5.69
C ARG A 178 -11.58 9.43 -6.95
N THR A 179 -12.73 9.90 -7.39
CA THR A 179 -12.81 11.12 -8.21
C THR A 179 -12.54 12.30 -7.30
N ASP A 180 -11.67 13.23 -7.69
CA ASP A 180 -11.09 14.32 -6.86
C ASP A 180 -12.10 15.33 -6.23
N GLY A 181 -13.39 15.02 -6.16
CA GLY A 181 -14.47 15.84 -5.56
C GLY A 181 -15.33 15.13 -4.50
N GLY A 182 -14.88 14.02 -3.91
CA GLY A 182 -15.64 13.33 -2.86
C GLY A 182 -15.82 14.16 -1.59
N ALA A 183 -16.97 13.99 -0.91
CA ALA A 183 -17.34 14.76 0.28
C ALA A 183 -16.28 14.69 1.39
N ASP A 184 -15.97 15.85 1.98
CA ASP A 184 -14.97 15.97 3.04
C ASP A 184 -15.65 15.67 4.38
N PHE A 185 -15.58 14.41 4.81
CA PHE A 185 -16.07 13.98 6.12
C PHE A 185 -14.96 14.16 7.16
N SER A 186 -15.34 14.63 8.35
CA SER A 186 -14.46 14.58 9.52
C SER A 186 -14.15 13.12 9.90
N VAL A 187 -13.09 12.93 10.68
CA VAL A 187 -12.71 11.61 11.21
C VAL A 187 -13.86 11.01 12.05
N GLY A 188 -14.58 11.85 12.80
CA GLY A 188 -15.73 11.43 13.60
C GLY A 188 -16.90 10.93 12.76
N GLU A 189 -17.28 11.70 11.74
CA GLU A 189 -18.37 11.32 10.81
C GLU A 189 -18.02 10.05 10.03
N THR A 190 -16.76 9.94 9.58
CA THR A 190 -16.28 8.76 8.85
C THR A 190 -16.38 7.49 9.73
N ARG A 191 -15.97 7.59 11.00
CA ARG A 191 -16.08 6.50 11.99
C ARG A 191 -17.53 6.16 12.34
N LEU A 192 -18.40 7.15 12.43
CA LEU A 192 -19.83 6.96 12.67
C LEU A 192 -20.46 6.18 11.50
N LEU A 193 -20.21 6.62 10.27
CA LEU A 193 -20.72 5.97 9.07
C LEU A 193 -20.21 4.54 8.95
N ALA A 194 -18.91 4.30 9.21
CA ALA A 194 -18.35 2.96 9.26
C ALA A 194 -19.03 2.07 10.31
N SER A 195 -19.30 2.62 11.51
CA SER A 195 -20.03 1.91 12.57
C SER A 195 -21.45 1.55 12.14
N CYS A 196 -22.15 2.47 11.47
CA CYS A 196 -23.48 2.21 10.92
C CYS A 196 -23.47 1.09 9.89
N MET A 197 -22.51 1.07 8.96
CA MET A 197 -22.39 -0.01 7.97
C MET A 197 -22.21 -1.38 8.65
N LEU A 198 -21.33 -1.48 9.66
CA LEU A 198 -21.14 -2.72 10.42
C LEU A 198 -22.37 -3.11 11.24
N MET A 199 -23.14 -2.14 11.76
CA MET A 199 -24.39 -2.42 12.47
C MET A 199 -25.48 -2.97 11.54
N LEU A 200 -25.51 -2.50 10.28
CA LEU A 200 -26.40 -3.01 9.23
C LEU A 200 -26.00 -4.40 8.72
N GLY A 201 -24.88 -4.96 9.20
CA GLY A 201 -24.43 -6.30 8.86
C GLY A 201 -23.45 -6.37 7.68
N HIS A 202 -22.99 -5.22 7.16
CA HIS A 202 -21.95 -5.22 6.14
C HIS A 202 -20.62 -5.75 6.71
N GLY A 203 -19.85 -6.42 5.85
CA GLY A 203 -18.50 -6.88 6.21
C GLY A 203 -17.52 -5.71 6.37
N LEU A 204 -16.35 -5.97 6.96
CA LEU A 204 -15.29 -4.95 7.12
C LEU A 204 -14.82 -4.41 5.77
N HIS A 205 -14.57 -5.30 4.81
CA HIS A 205 -14.10 -4.86 3.51
C HIS A 205 -15.19 -4.15 2.70
N GLU A 206 -16.40 -4.70 2.73
CA GLU A 206 -17.56 -4.12 2.06
C GLU A 206 -17.88 -2.71 2.59
N SER A 207 -17.82 -2.52 3.91
CA SER A 207 -18.04 -1.21 4.53
C SER A 207 -17.00 -0.19 4.03
N ALA A 208 -15.72 -0.56 3.98
CA ALA A 208 -14.67 0.32 3.46
C ALA A 208 -14.87 0.66 1.97
N GLU A 209 -15.28 -0.30 1.14
CA GLU A 209 -15.62 -0.07 -0.27
C GLU A 209 -16.79 0.91 -0.44
N ARG A 210 -17.85 0.74 0.35
CA ARG A 210 -19.01 1.63 0.35
C ARG A 210 -18.63 3.05 0.72
N LEU A 211 -17.78 3.23 1.73
CA LEU A 211 -17.25 4.54 2.11
C LEU A 211 -16.45 5.19 0.97
N VAL A 212 -15.60 4.42 0.27
CA VAL A 212 -14.89 4.95 -0.90
C VAL A 212 -15.85 5.37 -2.01
N THR A 213 -16.89 4.58 -2.25
CA THR A 213 -17.95 4.91 -3.22
C THR A 213 -18.70 6.20 -2.87
N LEU A 214 -18.85 6.50 -1.57
CA LEU A 214 -19.42 7.75 -1.06
C LEU A 214 -18.44 8.94 -1.14
N GLY A 215 -17.24 8.74 -1.66
CA GLY A 215 -16.25 9.79 -1.91
C GLY A 215 -15.18 9.94 -0.83
N LEU A 216 -15.13 9.07 0.17
CA LEU A 216 -14.10 9.10 1.21
C LEU A 216 -12.75 8.64 0.67
N ALA A 217 -11.66 9.17 1.24
CA ALA A 217 -10.31 8.71 0.93
C ALA A 217 -10.15 7.22 1.28
N PRO A 218 -9.53 6.38 0.43
CA PRO A 218 -9.42 4.94 0.68
C PRO A 218 -8.73 4.60 1.99
N ASN A 219 -7.68 5.32 2.36
CA ASN A 219 -7.02 5.10 3.66
C ASN A 219 -7.96 5.42 4.83
N ALA A 220 -8.65 6.57 4.80
CA ALA A 220 -9.57 6.97 5.88
C ALA A 220 -10.76 6.00 6.03
N ALA A 221 -11.29 5.50 4.92
CA ALA A 221 -12.34 4.49 4.91
C ALA A 221 -11.88 3.17 5.57
N ASN A 222 -10.67 2.71 5.26
CA ASN A 222 -10.11 1.50 5.87
C ASN A 222 -9.85 1.70 7.38
N GLU A 223 -9.20 2.82 7.75
CA GLU A 223 -8.90 3.14 9.16
C GLU A 223 -10.18 3.24 10.00
N ALA A 224 -11.20 3.93 9.52
CA ALA A 224 -12.45 4.07 10.24
C ALA A 224 -13.21 2.76 10.38
N THR A 225 -13.19 1.91 9.35
CA THR A 225 -13.82 0.59 9.43
C THR A 225 -13.07 -0.33 10.40
N ALA A 226 -11.75 -0.33 10.37
CA ALA A 226 -10.92 -1.08 11.32
C ALA A 226 -11.17 -0.61 12.77
N TRP A 227 -11.23 0.71 12.99
CA TRP A 227 -11.57 1.29 14.28
C TRP A 227 -12.96 0.88 14.76
N ALA A 228 -13.97 0.96 13.89
CA ALA A 228 -15.36 0.65 14.23
C ALA A 228 -15.52 -0.84 14.58
N TRP A 229 -14.80 -1.71 13.87
CA TRP A 229 -14.74 -3.13 14.18
C TRP A 229 -14.08 -3.39 15.53
N ALA A 230 -12.92 -2.79 15.80
CA ALA A 230 -12.22 -2.93 17.08
C ALA A 230 -13.10 -2.49 18.27
N GLN A 231 -13.77 -1.33 18.14
CA GLN A 231 -14.74 -0.83 19.13
C GLN A 231 -15.86 -1.84 19.42
N ARG A 232 -16.41 -2.45 18.36
CA ARG A 232 -17.48 -3.46 18.47
C ARG A 232 -16.99 -4.71 19.20
N CYS A 233 -15.77 -5.17 18.94
CA CYS A 233 -15.18 -6.31 19.65
C CYS A 233 -14.89 -6.01 21.12
N THR A 234 -14.53 -4.76 21.47
CA THR A 234 -14.25 -4.37 22.85
C THR A 234 -15.49 -4.12 23.70
N ARG A 235 -16.66 -3.88 23.10
CA ARG A 235 -17.91 -3.72 23.84
C ARG A 235 -18.42 -5.10 24.25
N PRO A 236 -18.44 -5.45 25.55
CA PRO A 236 -19.10 -6.66 25.99
C PRO A 236 -20.58 -6.57 25.56
N SER A 237 -21.09 -7.63 24.95
CA SER A 237 -22.51 -7.79 24.70
C SER A 237 -23.23 -7.67 26.04
N THR A 238 -23.77 -6.49 26.31
CA THR A 238 -24.71 -6.29 27.42
C THR A 238 -25.98 -7.00 26.99
N HIS A 239 -26.00 -8.31 27.20
CA HIS A 239 -27.21 -9.09 27.12
C HIS A 239 -28.12 -8.56 28.21
N ARG A 240 -29.04 -7.68 27.81
CA ARG A 240 -30.21 -7.33 28.61
C ARG A 240 -30.98 -8.63 28.78
N GLY A 241 -31.05 -9.12 30.00
CA GLY A 241 -32.06 -10.09 30.40
C GLY A 241 -33.44 -9.50 30.18
N GLY A 242 -34.34 -10.35 29.70
CA GLY A 242 -35.76 -10.13 29.46
C GLY A 242 -36.35 -11.44 29.00
#